data_AF-A0A1F1KZM5-F1
#
_entry.id   AF-A0A1F1KZM5-F1
#
_cell.length_a   1.000
_cell.length_b   1.000
_cell.length_c   1.000
_cell.angle_alpha   90.00
_cell.angle_beta   90.00
_cell.angle_gamma   90.00
#
_symmetry.space_group_name_H-M   'P 1'
#
loop_
_entity.id
_entity.type
_entity.pdbx_description
1 polymer ?
#
loop_
_entity_poly.entity_id
_entity_poly.type
_entity_poly.pdbx_seq_one_letter_code
_entity_poly.pdbx_strand_id
1 'polypeptide(L)' 'MCKLNIFDKLSFLLVLIGSLNWGTIGLLDFNIVNFFCMGIPILERIIYVIVCAAALNLVSLLFRCNIISFDN' A
#
# COMPACT_ATOMS: atom_id res chain seq x y z
N MET A 1 1.97 23.03 7.15
CA MET A 1 1.45 22.27 5.99
C MET A 1 2.46 21.20 5.63
N CYS A 2 2.07 19.93 5.68
CA CYS A 2 2.97 18.86 5.31
C CYS A 2 3.16 18.84 3.78
N LYS A 3 4.41 18.81 3.32
CA LYS A 3 4.71 18.79 1.89
C LYS A 3 4.77 17.34 1.41
N LEU A 4 3.79 16.94 0.61
CA LEU A 4 3.75 15.62 0.01
C LEU A 4 4.75 15.53 -1.15
N ASN A 5 5.69 14.60 -1.06
CA ASN A 5 6.60 14.32 -2.17
C ASN A 5 5.96 13.35 -3.17
N ILE A 6 6.59 13.21 -4.34
CA ILE A 6 6.14 12.30 -5.39
C ILE A 6 6.06 10.85 -4.88
N PHE A 7 7.01 10.46 -4.02
CA PHE A 7 7.12 9.12 -3.46
C PHE A 7 5.95 8.80 -2.51
N ASP A 8 5.48 9.80 -1.77
CA ASP A 8 4.34 9.66 -0.88
C ASP A 8 3.03 9.47 -1.65
N LYS A 9 2.84 10.21 -2.74
CA LYS A 9 1.70 10.05 -3.65
C LYS A 9 1.71 8.67 -4.30
N LEU A 10 2.86 8.22 -4.76
CA LEU A 10 3.02 6.88 -5.34
C LEU A 10 2.71 5.81 -4.28
N SER A 11 3.24 5.97 -3.06
CA SER A 11 2.98 5.05 -1.96
C SER A 11 1.49 4.93 -1.64
N PHE A 12 0.79 6.07 -1.58
CA PHE A 12 -0.68 6.10 -1.40
C PHE A 12 -1.41 5.31 -2.49
N LEU A 13 -1.06 5.53 -3.75
CA LEU A 13 -1.67 4.82 -4.88
C LEU A 13 -1.42 3.30 -4.81
N LEU A 14 -0.18 2.89 -4.52
CA LEU A 14 0.18 1.46 -4.40
C LEU A 14 -0.59 0.77 -3.27
N VAL A 15 -0.68 1.41 -2.10
CA VAL A 15 -1.43 0.86 -0.97
C VAL A 15 -2.92 0.79 -1.27
N LEU A 16 -3.48 1.78 -1.97
CA LEU A 16 -4.88 1.78 -2.36
C LEU A 16 -5.21 0.65 -3.36
N ILE A 17 -4.32 0.39 -4.32
CA ILE A 17 -4.48 -0.76 -5.23
C ILE A 17 -4.33 -2.08 -4.45
N GLY A 18 -3.36 -2.16 -3.53
CA GLY A 18 -3.14 -3.34 -2.69
C GLY A 18 -4.33 -3.67 -1.79
N SER A 19 -4.94 -2.67 -1.17
CA SER A 19 -6.13 -2.85 -0.32
C SER A 19 -7.35 -3.26 -1.14
N LEU A 20 -7.51 -2.75 -2.36
CA LEU A 20 -8.55 -3.22 -3.30
C LEU A 20 -8.35 -4.70 -3.64
N ASN A 21 -7.12 -5.14 -3.93
CA ASN A 21 -6.84 -6.56 -4.20
C ASN A 21 -7.18 -7.47 -3.00
N TRP A 22 -6.83 -7.07 -1.78
CA TRP A 22 -7.23 -7.84 -0.59
C TRP A 22 -8.72 -7.79 -0.33
N GLY A 23 -9.39 -6.68 -0.65
CA GLY A 23 -10.84 -6.56 -0.59
C GLY A 23 -11.54 -7.53 -1.54
N THR A 24 -11.04 -7.69 -2.78
CA THR A 24 -11.62 -8.66 -3.73
C THR A 24 -11.35 -10.11 -3.33
N ILE A 25 -10.20 -10.39 -2.70
CA ILE A 25 -9.93 -11.71 -2.14
C ILE A 25 -10.90 -12.02 -1.01
N GLY A 26 -11.17 -11.07 -0.10
CA GLY A 26 -12.08 -11.30 1.03
C GLY A 26 -13.56 -11.39 0.63
N LEU A 27 -13.97 -10.71 -0.45
CA LEU A 27 -15.37 -10.68 -0.89
C LEU A 27 -15.73 -11.75 -1.93
N LEU A 28 -14.80 -12.06 -2.83
CA LEU A 28 -15.05 -12.87 -4.03
C LEU A 28 -14.05 -14.03 -4.19
N ASP A 29 -13.13 -14.23 -3.24
CA ASP A 29 -11.98 -15.15 -3.35
C ASP A 29 -11.14 -14.93 -4.62
N PHE A 30 -11.20 -13.72 -5.19
CA PHE A 30 -10.54 -13.38 -6.44
C PHE A 30 -9.29 -12.52 -6.20
N ASN A 31 -8.13 -13.06 -6.55
CA ASN A 31 -6.84 -12.36 -6.44
C ASN A 31 -6.45 -11.73 -7.79
N ILE A 32 -6.63 -10.41 -7.89
CA ILE A 32 -6.28 -9.60 -9.06
C ILE A 32 -4.76 -9.64 -9.31
N VAL A 33 -3.95 -9.59 -8.25
CA VAL A 33 -2.47 -9.62 -8.39
C VAL A 33 -2.01 -10.96 -8.97
N ASN A 34 -2.57 -12.07 -8.49
CA ASN A 34 -2.31 -13.41 -9.05
C ASN A 34 -2.75 -13.48 -10.52
N PHE A 35 -3.94 -12.97 -10.84
CA PHE A 35 -4.46 -12.94 -12.20
C PHE A 35 -3.52 -12.20 -13.17
N PHE A 36 -2.99 -11.04 -12.77
CA PHE A 36 -1.99 -10.30 -13.55
C PHE A 36 -0.62 -10.99 -13.61
N CYS A 37 -0.21 -11.66 -12.53
CA CYS A 37 1.06 -12.39 -12.46
C CYS A 37 1.01 -13.76 -13.14
N MET A 38 -0.12 -14.13 -13.77
CA MET A 38 -0.32 -15.42 -14.45
C MET A 38 -0.03 -16.65 -13.55
N GLY A 39 -0.22 -16.54 -12.23
CA GLY A 39 0.07 -17.64 -11.31
C GLY A 39 1.54 -17.81 -10.92
N ILE A 40 2.42 -16.84 -11.22
CA ILE A 40 3.82 -16.92 -10.82
C ILE A 40 3.98 -16.46 -9.35
N PRO A 41 4.22 -17.38 -8.39
CA PRO A 41 4.16 -17.06 -6.97
C PRO A 41 5.27 -16.12 -6.51
N ILE A 42 6.43 -16.12 -7.19
CA ILE A 42 7.55 -15.23 -6.86
C ILE A 42 7.19 -13.77 -7.17
N LEU A 43 6.44 -13.55 -8.25
CA LEU A 43 6.12 -12.21 -8.75
C LEU A 43 5.08 -11.54 -7.84
N GLU A 44 4.08 -12.31 -7.42
CA GLU A 44 3.11 -11.86 -6.42
C GLU A 44 3.77 -11.44 -5.11
N ARG A 45 4.71 -12.25 -4.61
CA ARG A 45 5.44 -11.94 -3.37
C ARG A 45 6.18 -10.61 -3.48
N ILE A 46 6.82 -10.35 -4.62
CA ILE A 46 7.52 -9.08 -4.86
C ILE A 46 6.52 -7.91 -4.78
N ILE A 47 5.35 -8.03 -5.41
CA ILE A 47 4.30 -7.00 -5.36
C ILE A 47 3.84 -6.76 -3.92
N TYR A 48 3.58 -7.82 -3.15
CA TYR A 48 3.16 -7.68 -1.75
C TYR A 48 4.22 -7.01 -0.88
N VAL A 49 5.51 -7.29 -1.10
CA VAL A 49 6.62 -6.62 -0.40
C VAL A 49 6.69 -5.13 -0.77
N ILE A 50 6.50 -4.78 -2.04
CA ILE A 50 6.49 -3.38 -2.49
C ILE A 50 5.30 -2.61 -1.87
N VAL A 51 4.11 -3.23 -1.83
CA VAL A 51 2.92 -2.64 -1.17
C VAL A 51 3.19 -2.43 0.33
N CYS A 52 3.85 -3.37 0.99
CA CYS A 52 4.25 -3.24 2.40
C CYS A 52 5.22 -2.06 2.60
N ALA A 53 6.23 -1.93 1.76
CA ALA A 53 7.17 -0.80 1.82
C ALA A 53 6.47 0.56 1.59
N ALA A 54 5.49 0.62 0.68
CA ALA A 54 4.67 1.80 0.45
C ALA A 54 3.82 2.16 1.69
N ALA A 55 3.24 1.16 2.37
CA ALA A 55 2.51 1.37 3.62
C ALA A 55 3.40 1.94 4.73
N LEU A 56 4.63 1.45 4.87
CA LEU A 56 5.59 1.99 5.83
C LEU A 56 5.93 3.46 5.54
N ASN A 57 6.05 3.84 4.26
CA ASN A 57 6.30 5.23 3.90
C ASN A 57 5.11 6.14 4.27
N LEU A 58 3.87 5.67 4.09
CA LEU A 58 2.66 6.41 4.54
C LEU A 58 2.61 6.58 6.06
N VAL A 59 2.97 5.53 6.81
CA VAL A 59 3.07 5.63 8.28
C VAL A 59 4.13 6.65 8.67
N SER A 60 5.32 6.63 8.05
CA SER A 60 6.37 7.61 8.28
C SER A 60 5.92 9.04 7.94
N LEU A 61 5.10 9.20 6.89
CA LEU A 61 4.51 10.48 6.52
C LEU A 61 3.56 11.02 7.60
N LEU A 62 2.74 10.19 8.25
CA LEU A 62 1.87 10.64 9.34
C LEU A 62 2.67 11.31 10.47
N PHE A 63 3.81 10.73 10.83
CA PHE A 63 4.72 11.31 11.83
C PHE A 63 5.42 12.58 11.32
N ARG A 64 5.90 12.59 10.06
CA ARG A 64 6.52 13.79 9.45
C ARG A 64 5.55 14.97 9.37
N CYS A 65 4.27 14.68 9.16
CA CYS A 65 3.24 15.70 9.12
C CYS A 65 2.76 16.15 10.50
N ASN A 66 3.29 15.56 11.59
CA ASN A 66 2.88 15.80 12.96
C ASN A 66 1.35 15.74 13.17
N ILE A 67 0.68 14.87 12.39
CA ILE A 67 -0.79 14.72 12.41
C ILE A 67 -1.23 14.07 13.73
N ILE A 68 -0.40 13.19 14.27
CA ILE A 68 -0.60 12.56 15.57
C ILE A 68 0.03 13.47 16.63
N SER A 69 -0.67 14.55 16.97
CA SER A 69 -0.36 15.33 18.17
C SER A 69 -1.03 14.65 19.36
N PHE A 70 -0.24 13.98 20.21
CA PHE A 70 -0.68 13.59 21.54
C PHE A 70 -0.80 14.87 22.37
N ASP A 71 -1.97 15.49 22.30
CA ASP A 71 -2.33 16.55 23.25
C ASP A 71 -2.50 15.86 24.61
N ASN A 72 -1.67 16.25 25.58
CA ASN A 72 -1.74 15.78 26.97
C ASN A 72 -2.67 16.69 27.77
#